data_AF-A0A969CJP9-F1
#
_entry.id   AF-A0A969CJP9-F1
#
_cell.length_a   1.000
_cell.length_b   1.000
_cell.length_c   1.000
_cell.angle_alpha   90.00
_cell.angle_beta   90.00
_cell.angle_gamma   90.00
#
_symmetry.space_group_name_H-M   'P 1'
#
loop_
_entity.id
_entity.type
_entity.pdbx_description
1 polymer ?
#
loop_
_entity_poly.entity_id
_entity_poly.type
_entity_poly.pdbx_seq_one_letter_code
_entity_poly.pdbx_strand_id
1 'polypeptide(L)' 'MPVTLVQAFGWDPSNAAYKVLIQSRNGNQYFVWYDNLIGAKVGSVITLTYEGSGPSLWFYKLINTGNGKESNIRRYLRAN' A
#
# COMPACT_ATOMS: atom_id res chain seq x y z
N MET A 1 -4.94 9.29 1.02
CA MET A 1 -3.94 9.98 0.17
C MET A 1 -3.66 9.16 -1.08
N PRO A 2 -3.58 9.78 -2.28
CA PRO A 2 -3.14 9.09 -3.48
C PRO A 2 -1.63 8.81 -3.41
N VAL A 3 -1.27 7.57 -3.76
CA VAL A 3 0.11 7.07 -3.89
C VAL A 3 0.24 6.30 -5.20
N THR A 4 1.46 6.07 -5.65
CA THR A 4 1.74 5.26 -6.85
C THR A 4 2.29 3.91 -6.46
N LEU A 5 1.82 2.83 -7.07
CA LEU A 5 2.46 1.52 -6.95
C LEU A 5 3.77 1.53 -7.73
N VAL A 6 4.88 1.36 -7.02
CA VAL A 6 6.23 1.31 -7.60
C VAL A 6 6.60 -0.13 -7.96
N GLN A 7 6.29 -1.08 -7.07
CA GLN A 7 6.61 -2.49 -7.28
C GLN A 7 5.57 -3.39 -6.62
N ALA A 8 5.19 -4.46 -7.31
CA ALA A 8 4.38 -5.54 -6.73
C ALA A 8 5.28 -6.75 -6.49
N PHE A 9 5.29 -7.26 -5.25
CA PHE A 9 6.07 -8.44 -4.88
C PHE A 9 5.24 -9.73 -4.90
N GLY A 10 3.91 -9.61 -4.92
CA GLY A 10 3.00 -10.75 -4.84
C GLY A 10 2.74 -11.19 -3.40
N TRP A 11 2.38 -12.45 -3.21
CA TRP A 11 2.09 -13.04 -1.90
C TRP A 11 3.40 -13.27 -1.12
N ASP A 12 3.49 -12.69 0.08
CA ASP A 12 4.57 -12.92 1.04
C ASP A 12 4.11 -13.96 2.07
N PRO A 13 4.62 -15.21 1.99
CA PRO A 13 4.20 -16.28 2.90
C PRO A 13 4.63 -16.04 4.34
N SER A 14 5.70 -15.28 4.60
CA SER A 14 6.18 -14.99 5.96
C SER A 14 5.25 -14.05 6.72
N ASN A 15 4.49 -13.22 6.01
CA ASN A 15 3.49 -12.30 6.59
C ASN A 15 2.05 -12.73 6.30
N ALA A 16 1.87 -13.85 5.57
CA ALA A 16 0.58 -14.34 5.06
C ALA A 16 -0.26 -13.21 4.45
N ALA A 17 0.36 -12.40 3.59
CA ALA A 17 -0.24 -11.19 3.01
C ALA A 17 0.40 -10.84 1.66
N TYR A 18 -0.30 -10.08 0.82
CA TYR A 18 0.28 -9.50 -0.39
C TYR A 18 1.17 -8.32 -0.05
N LYS A 19 2.31 -8.19 -0.74
CA LYS A 19 3.30 -7.13 -0.52
C LYS A 19 3.47 -6.23 -1.75
N VAL A 20 3.48 -4.93 -1.52
CA VAL A 20 3.78 -3.90 -2.54
C VAL A 20 4.73 -2.84 -1.99
N LEU A 21 5.44 -2.15 -2.88
CA LEU A 21 6.12 -0.89 -2.62
C LEU A 21 5.29 0.22 -3.25
N ILE A 22 4.95 1.21 -2.44
CA ILE A 22 4.22 2.41 -2.86
C ILE A 22 5.05 3.65 -2.61
N GLN A 23 4.76 4.72 -3.36
CA GLN A 23 5.40 6.02 -3.21
C GLN A 23 4.36 7.11 -3.04
N SER A 24 4.50 7.93 -2.01
CA SER A 24 3.69 9.13 -1.81
C SER A 24 4.16 10.28 -2.70
N ARG A 25 3.33 11.31 -2.85
CA ARG A 25 3.63 12.49 -3.70
C ARG A 25 4.94 13.21 -3.32
N ASN A 26 5.33 13.17 -2.04
CA ASN A 26 6.58 13.75 -1.54
C ASN A 26 7.80 12.81 -1.68
N GLY A 27 7.69 11.70 -2.42
CA GLY A 27 8.79 10.79 -2.71
C GLY A 27 9.07 9.73 -1.64
N ASN A 28 8.40 9.78 -0.48
CA ASN A 28 8.57 8.73 0.53
C ASN A 28 8.02 7.41 0.02
N GLN A 29 8.80 6.36 0.22
CA GLN A 29 8.41 5.01 -0.16
C GLN A 29 8.07 4.16 1.06
N TYR A 30 7.10 3.26 0.90
CA TYR A 30 6.66 2.35 1.95
C TYR A 30 6.41 0.96 1.38
N PHE A 31 6.95 -0.06 2.03
CA PHE A 31 6.48 -1.43 1.88
C PHE A 31 5.14 -1.57 2.61
N VAL A 32 4.16 -2.18 1.97
CA VAL A 32 2.82 -2.38 2.51
C VAL A 32 2.40 -3.84 2.33
N TRP A 33 1.88 -4.43 3.40
CA TRP A 33 1.30 -5.77 3.43
C TRP A 33 -0.21 -5.70 3.63
N TYR A 34 -0.96 -6.42 2.82
CA TYR A 34 -2.43 -6.35 2.78
C TYR A 34 -3.09 -7.70 2.48
N ASP A 35 -4.35 -7.87 2.88
CA ASP A 35 -5.06 -9.16 2.89
C ASP A 35 -5.39 -9.72 1.50
N ASN A 36 -6.00 -8.90 0.65
CA ASN A 36 -6.73 -9.32 -0.55
C ASN A 36 -6.11 -8.68 -1.78
N LEU A 37 -5.87 -9.47 -2.83
CA LEU A 37 -5.27 -8.97 -4.06
C LEU A 37 -6.16 -7.90 -4.72
N ILE A 38 -5.65 -6.68 -4.83
CA ILE A 38 -6.34 -5.54 -5.46
C ILE A 38 -6.10 -5.40 -6.97
N GLY A 39 -5.23 -6.23 -7.55
CA GLY A 39 -4.95 -6.25 -9.00
C GLY A 39 -4.39 -4.93 -9.55
N ALA A 40 -3.63 -4.17 -8.76
CA ALA A 40 -2.91 -3.00 -9.25
C ALA A 40 -1.63 -3.39 -9.99
N LYS A 41 -1.28 -2.61 -11.00
CA LYS A 41 -0.05 -2.76 -11.79
C LYS A 41 0.95 -1.68 -11.39
N VAL A 42 2.21 -1.85 -11.77
CA VAL A 42 3.22 -0.79 -11.62
C VAL A 42 2.74 0.48 -12.33
N GLY A 43 2.85 1.61 -11.66
CA GLY A 43 2.33 2.91 -12.11
C GLY A 43 0.86 3.16 -11.81
N SER A 44 0.10 2.18 -11.32
CA SER A 44 -1.28 2.40 -10.88
C SER A 44 -1.32 3.39 -9.72
N VAL A 45 -2.30 4.30 -9.78
CA VAL A 45 -2.65 5.15 -8.64
C VAL A 45 -3.47 4.33 -7.64
N ILE A 46 -3.07 4.38 -6.39
CA ILE A 46 -3.74 3.73 -5.26
C ILE A 46 -4.11 4.82 -4.27
N THR A 47 -5.30 4.72 -3.67
CA THR A 47 -5.67 5.55 -2.53
C THR A 47 -5.41 4.78 -1.26
N LEU A 48 -4.64 5.38 -0.35
CA LEU A 48 -4.52 4.92 1.03
C LEU A 48 -5.51 5.63 1.93
N THR A 49 -6.14 4.88 2.82
CA THR A 49 -6.83 5.43 3.97
C THR A 49 -5.91 5.34 5.18
N TYR A 50 -5.79 6.46 5.91
CA TYR A 50 -4.84 6.61 7.00
C TYR A 50 -5.43 7.43 8.13
N GLU A 51 -4.95 7.15 9.34
CA GLU A 51 -5.27 7.89 10.55
C GLU A 51 -3.99 8.39 11.20
N GLY A 52 -4.13 9.39 12.08
CA GLY A 52 -3.01 9.97 12.82
C GLY A 52 -2.11 10.89 12.00
N SER A 53 -1.02 11.33 12.63
CA SER A 53 -0.01 12.22 12.04
C SER A 53 1.37 11.96 12.63
N GLY A 54 2.42 12.33 11.90
CA GLY A 54 3.80 12.17 12.34
C GLY A 54 4.13 10.71 12.70
N PRO A 55 4.68 10.42 13.89
CA PRO A 55 4.99 9.05 14.34
C PRO A 55 3.75 8.16 14.50
N SER A 56 2.57 8.75 14.69
CA SER A 56 1.30 8.02 14.89
C SER A 56 0.54 7.80 13.58
N LEU A 57 1.18 8.00 12.42
CA LEU A 57 0.58 7.70 11.14
C LEU A 57 0.25 6.21 11.07
N TRP A 58 -0.95 5.85 10.63
CA TRP A 58 -1.34 4.45 10.47
C TRP A 58 -2.09 4.27 9.16
N PHE A 59 -1.60 3.38 8.29
CA PHE A 59 -2.32 2.99 7.08
C PHE A 59 -3.18 1.77 7.38
N TYR A 60 -4.48 1.85 7.11
CA TYR A 60 -5.40 0.75 7.42
C TYR A 60 -6.11 0.18 6.19
N LYS A 61 -6.16 0.90 5.07
CA LYS A 61 -6.75 0.40 3.83
C LYS A 61 -6.03 0.95 2.61
N LEU A 62 -6.01 0.15 1.54
CA LEU A 62 -5.58 0.58 0.21
C LEU A 62 -6.65 0.22 -0.83
N ILE A 63 -6.81 1.09 -1.83
CA ILE A 63 -7.83 1.01 -2.87
C ILE A 63 -7.17 1.26 -4.22
N ASN A 64 -7.30 0.31 -5.16
CA ASN A 64 -6.89 0.53 -6.54
C ASN A 64 -7.95 1.36 -7.27
N THR A 65 -7.65 2.62 -7.59
CA THR A 65 -8.63 3.55 -8.18
C THR A 65 -9.04 3.16 -9.60
N GLY A 66 -8.23 2.34 -10.30
CA GLY A 66 -8.54 1.90 -11.66
C GLY A 66 -9.58 0.78 -11.73
N ASN A 67 -9.84 0.05 -10.64
CA ASN A 67 -10.81 -1.05 -10.63
C ASN A 67 -11.71 -1.10 -9.38
N GLY A 68 -11.53 -0.18 -8.43
CA GLY A 68 -12.34 -0.08 -7.21
C GLY A 68 -12.07 -1.16 -6.15
N LYS A 69 -11.16 -2.12 -6.39
CA LYS A 69 -10.84 -3.16 -5.41
C LYS A 69 -10.06 -2.60 -4.24
N GLU A 70 -10.39 -3.07 -3.05
CA GLU A 70 -9.80 -2.61 -1.80
C GLU A 70 -9.32 -3.75 -0.91
N SER A 71 -8.41 -3.44 0.01
CA SER A 71 -7.93 -4.38 1.00
C SER A 71 -7.44 -3.66 2.26
N ASN A 72 -7.62 -4.31 3.41
CA ASN A 72 -7.07 -3.85 4.67
C ASN A 72 -5.56 -4.04 4.68
N ILE A 73 -4.88 -3.07 5.27
CA ILE A 73 -3.44 -3.09 5.49
C ILE A 73 -3.19 -3.73 6.84
N ARG A 74 -2.34 -4.77 6.85
CA ARG A 74 -1.87 -5.41 8.08
C ARG A 74 -0.66 -4.70 8.68
N ARG A 75 0.21 -4.22 7.80
CA ARG A 75 1.51 -3.67 8.17
C ARG A 75 2.04 -2.78 7.08
N TYR A 76 2.82 -1.79 7.47
CA TYR A 76 3.66 -1.05 6.55
C TYR A 76 5.04 -0.78 7.18
N LEU A 77 6.03 -0.47 6.34
CA LEU A 77 7.38 -0.11 6.73
C LEU A 77 7.91 0.93 5.75
N ARG A 78 8.47 2.05 6.24
CA ARG A 78 9.13 3.02 5.37
C ARG A 78 10.34 2.38 4.69
N ALA A 79 10.45 2.52 3.37
CA ALA A 79 11.64 2.15 2.64
C ALA A 79 12.66 3.30 2.78
N ASN A 80 13.90 2.95 3.15
CA ASN A 80 15.00 3.90 3.36
C ASN A 80 15.32 4.69 2.09
#